data_AF-A0A961FLF0-F1
#
_entry.id   AF-A0A961FLF0-F1
#
_cell.length_a   1.000
_cell.length_b   1.000
_cell.length_c   1.000
_cell.angle_alpha   90.00
_cell.angle_beta   90.00
_cell.angle_gamma   90.00
#
_symmetry.space_group_name_H-M   'P 1'
#
loop_
_entity.id
_entity.type
_entity.pdbx_description
1 polymer ?
#
loop_
_entity_poly.entity_id
_entity_poly.type
_entity_poly.pdbx_seq_one_letter_code
_entity_poly.pdbx_strand_id
1 'polypeptide(L)'
;MTSHLLGLIAALPSVFTVGGLIAADSAAFNSQPNVILIVTDDQGYGDMACHGNPWLKTPNLDRLHAESVRLDDYHVDPVCTPSRAALMTGRYCTRVGAWAVTEGRQLLDPRETTMAQVFAGSGYRTGMFGKWHLGDT
;
A
#
# COMPACT_ATOMS: atom_id res chain seq x y z
N MET A 1 78.94 -2.96 -13.89
CA MET A 1 79.43 -2.02 -14.92
C MET A 1 78.25 -1.79 -15.84
N THR A 2 77.52 -0.69 -15.89
CA THR A 2 77.67 0.75 -15.58
C THR A 2 76.21 1.27 -15.57
N SER A 3 75.69 1.92 -14.51
CA SER A 3 75.63 3.39 -14.33
C SER A 3 75.16 4.12 -15.62
N HIS A 4 74.08 4.92 -15.64
CA HIS A 4 73.82 6.14 -14.87
C HIS A 4 72.40 6.71 -15.13
N LEU A 5 71.86 7.38 -14.10
CA LEU A 5 71.09 8.65 -14.05
C LEU A 5 69.83 8.84 -14.93
N LEU A 6 68.64 9.06 -14.36
CA LEU A 6 68.09 10.24 -13.64
C LEU A 6 67.17 11.03 -14.57
N GLY A 7 65.87 11.09 -14.23
CA GLY A 7 64.87 11.87 -14.94
C GLY A 7 63.60 11.97 -14.10
N LEU A 8 63.65 12.84 -13.10
CA LEU A 8 62.51 13.22 -12.25
C LEU A 8 61.59 14.14 -13.07
N ILE A 9 60.39 13.68 -13.43
CA ILE A 9 59.30 14.57 -13.82
C ILE A 9 58.09 14.20 -12.96
N ALA A 10 57.83 15.06 -11.97
CA ALA A 10 56.59 15.06 -11.23
C ALA A 10 55.48 15.59 -12.15
N ALA A 11 54.46 14.78 -12.40
CA ALA A 11 53.17 15.22 -12.91
C ALA A 11 52.09 14.65 -12.00
N LEU A 12 51.41 15.54 -11.29
CA LEU A 12 50.34 15.26 -10.32
C LEU A 12 49.18 14.47 -10.95
N PRO A 13 48.45 13.66 -10.16
CA PRO A 13 47.24 13.01 -10.64
C PRO A 13 46.11 14.05 -10.75
N SER A 14 45.69 14.36 -11.98
CA SER A 14 44.43 15.06 -12.22
C SER A 14 43.28 14.09 -11.95
N VAL A 15 42.93 13.95 -10.67
CA VAL A 15 41.69 13.29 -10.24
C VAL A 15 40.54 14.17 -10.71
N PHE A 16 39.91 13.80 -11.81
CA PHE A 16 38.59 14.30 -12.17
C PHE A 16 37.58 13.70 -11.18
N THR A 17 37.41 14.36 -10.04
CA THR A 17 36.27 14.12 -9.18
C THR A 17 35.04 14.64 -9.91
N VAL A 18 34.33 13.75 -10.60
CA VAL A 18 32.95 14.02 -11.05
C VAL A 18 32.11 14.12 -9.78
N GLY A 19 32.11 15.32 -9.18
CA GLY A 19 31.21 15.73 -8.11
C GLY A 19 29.81 15.94 -8.67
N GLY A 20 29.24 14.87 -9.23
CA GLY A 20 27.81 14.78 -9.45
C GLY A 20 27.18 14.35 -8.14
N LEU A 21 26.91 15.31 -7.26
CA LEU A 21 26.03 15.08 -6.13
C LEU A 21 24.65 14.75 -6.72
N ILE A 22 24.34 13.46 -6.86
CA ILE A 22 22.96 13.03 -7.06
C ILE A 22 22.28 13.38 -5.74
N ALA A 23 21.72 14.59 -5.67
CA ALA A 23 20.74 14.95 -4.67
C ALA A 23 19.56 14.02 -4.94
N ALA A 24 19.54 12.87 -4.27
CA ALA A 24 18.32 12.11 -4.10
C ALA A 24 17.35 13.08 -3.43
N ASP A 25 16.36 13.53 -4.20
CA ASP A 25 15.26 14.33 -3.70
C ASP A 25 14.54 13.45 -2.68
N SER A 26 14.97 13.55 -1.43
CA SER A 26 14.33 12.89 -0.30
C SER A 26 13.07 13.70 -0.08
N ALA A 27 12.03 13.37 -0.86
CA ALA A 27 10.69 13.87 -0.62
C ALA A 27 10.45 13.73 0.88
N ALA A 28 10.34 14.86 1.56
CA ALA A 28 10.25 14.90 3.00
C ALA A 28 9.05 14.05 3.39
N PHE A 29 9.31 12.83 3.88
CA PHE A 29 8.25 11.94 4.31
C PHE A 29 7.55 12.67 5.44
N ASN A 30 6.30 13.08 5.19
CA ASN A 30 5.45 13.54 6.27
C ASN A 30 5.45 12.43 7.32
N SER A 31 5.89 12.73 8.53
CA SER A 31 5.99 11.76 9.63
C SER A 31 4.62 11.16 9.98
N GLN A 32 3.54 11.77 9.50
CA GLN A 32 2.18 11.28 9.66
C GLN A 32 1.40 11.45 8.32
N PRO A 33 1.61 10.55 7.34
CA PRO A 33 0.93 10.66 6.05
C PRO A 33 -0.56 10.37 6.21
N ASN A 34 -1.41 10.99 5.37
CA ASN A 34 -2.82 10.62 5.29
C ASN A 34 -2.96 9.20 4.72
N VAL A 35 -3.80 8.38 5.34
CA VAL A 35 -4.10 7.02 4.90
C VAL A 35 -5.51 6.99 4.34
N ILE A 36 -5.65 6.61 3.07
CA ILE A 36 -6.94 6.48 2.39
C ILE A 36 -7.10 5.03 1.95
N LEU A 37 -8.13 4.37 2.46
CA LEU A 37 -8.49 3.00 2.07
C LEU A 37 -9.72 3.06 1.17
N ILE A 38 -9.57 2.59 -0.07
CA ILE A 38 -10.65 2.50 -1.06
C ILE A 38 -10.96 1.02 -1.26
N VAL A 39 -12.19 0.62 -1.00
CA VAL A 39 -12.66 -0.76 -1.16
C VAL A 39 -13.84 -0.76 -2.13
N THR A 40 -13.69 -1.47 -3.24
CA THR A 40 -14.78 -1.73 -4.18
C THR A 40 -15.54 -3.00 -3.77
N ASP A 41 -16.81 -3.08 -4.13
CA ASP A 41 -17.69 -4.19 -3.77
C ASP A 41 -17.92 -5.06 -5.02
N ASP A 42 -17.69 -6.35 -4.90
CA ASP A 42 -17.84 -7.36 -5.97
C ASP A 42 -17.08 -7.05 -7.29
N GLN A 43 -16.04 -6.21 -7.24
CA GLN A 43 -15.20 -5.96 -8.42
C GLN A 43 -14.29 -7.16 -8.69
N GLY A 44 -14.44 -7.76 -9.87
CA GLY A 44 -13.61 -8.85 -10.32
C GLY A 44 -12.21 -8.39 -10.72
N TYR A 45 -11.22 -9.27 -10.59
CA TYR A 45 -9.86 -9.00 -11.05
C TYR A 45 -9.82 -8.63 -12.53
N GLY A 46 -10.62 -9.28 -13.37
CA GLY A 46 -10.71 -9.02 -14.81
C GLY A 46 -11.51 -7.79 -15.22
N ASP A 47 -12.07 -7.00 -14.29
CA ASP A 47 -12.91 -5.84 -14.64
C ASP A 47 -12.10 -4.60 -15.02
N MET A 48 -10.81 -4.56 -14.71
CA MET A 48 -9.97 -3.39 -15.00
C MET A 48 -9.27 -3.51 -16.35
N ALA A 49 -9.18 -2.40 -17.08
CA ALA A 49 -8.47 -2.35 -18.37
C ALA A 49 -6.99 -2.69 -18.20
N CYS A 50 -6.36 -2.24 -17.11
CA CYS A 50 -4.98 -2.60 -16.75
C CYS A 50 -4.76 -4.11 -16.52
N HIS A 51 -5.82 -4.90 -16.28
CA HIS A 51 -5.76 -6.35 -16.18
C HIS A 51 -6.19 -7.07 -17.47
N GLY A 52 -6.30 -6.32 -18.58
CA GLY A 52 -6.57 -6.87 -19.92
C GLY A 52 -8.04 -6.87 -20.33
N ASN A 53 -8.93 -6.17 -19.60
CA ASN A 53 -10.32 -6.01 -20.03
C ASN A 53 -10.40 -5.15 -21.32
N PRO A 54 -10.91 -5.68 -22.45
CA PRO A 54 -10.94 -4.92 -23.71
C PRO A 54 -12.14 -3.98 -23.85
N TRP A 55 -13.11 -4.04 -22.92
CA TRP A 55 -14.38 -3.29 -23.01
C TRP A 55 -14.48 -2.14 -22.01
N LEU A 56 -14.11 -2.41 -20.75
CA LEU A 56 -14.20 -1.42 -19.67
C LEU A 56 -13.05 -0.42 -19.76
N LYS A 57 -13.38 0.86 -19.55
CA LYS A 57 -12.41 1.95 -19.56
C LYS A 57 -12.23 2.44 -18.13
N THR A 58 -11.06 2.18 -17.55
CA THR A 58 -10.77 2.48 -16.14
C THR A 58 -9.59 3.44 -15.97
N PRO A 59 -9.54 4.59 -16.69
CA PRO A 59 -8.32 5.40 -16.83
C PRO A 59 -7.74 5.89 -15.50
N ASN A 60 -8.59 6.17 -14.50
CA ASN A 60 -8.13 6.57 -13.16
C ASN A 60 -7.49 5.41 -12.39
N LEU A 61 -8.05 4.20 -12.50
CA LEU A 61 -7.48 2.99 -11.88
C LEU A 61 -6.23 2.53 -12.64
N ASP A 62 -6.22 2.67 -13.97
CA ASP A 62 -5.07 2.33 -14.79
C ASP A 62 -3.87 3.23 -14.46
N ARG A 63 -4.12 4.52 -14.24
CA ARG A 63 -3.09 5.46 -13.75
C ARG A 63 -2.61 5.09 -12.35
N LEU A 64 -3.52 4.83 -11.42
CA LEU A 64 -3.14 4.39 -10.07
C LEU A 64 -2.32 3.09 -10.09
N HIS A 65 -2.72 2.13 -10.93
CA HIS A 65 -2.02 0.86 -11.13
C HIS A 65 -0.57 1.07 -11.63
N ALA A 66 -0.34 2.03 -12.55
CA ALA A 66 1.01 2.32 -13.06
C ALA A 66 1.93 3.00 -12.04
N GLU A 67 1.36 3.70 -11.05
CA GLU A 67 2.09 4.46 -10.02
C GLU A 67 2.25 3.68 -8.69
N SER A 68 1.65 2.50 -8.56
CA SER A 68 1.52 1.78 -7.29
C SER A 68 2.36 0.51 -7.20
N VAL A 69 2.69 0.13 -5.97
CA VAL A 69 3.03 -1.26 -5.64
C VAL A 69 1.74 -2.08 -5.72
N ARG A 70 1.82 -3.26 -6.36
CA ARG A 70 0.65 -4.12 -6.62
C ARG A 70 0.85 -5.49 -5.98
N LEU A 71 -0.26 -6.08 -5.54
CA LEU A 71 -0.31 -7.46 -5.10
C LEU A 71 -0.97 -8.27 -6.20
N ASP A 72 -0.19 -9.08 -6.91
CA ASP A 72 -0.71 -9.93 -7.99
C ASP A 72 -1.41 -11.19 -7.44
N ASP A 73 -1.20 -11.49 -6.15
CA ASP A 73 -1.84 -12.59 -5.42
C ASP A 73 -2.40 -12.09 -4.08
N TYR A 74 -3.63 -11.56 -4.12
CA TYR A 74 -4.33 -11.01 -2.95
C TYR A 74 -5.69 -11.69 -2.79
N HIS A 75 -5.94 -12.22 -1.60
CA HIS A 75 -7.14 -13.00 -1.29
C HIS A 75 -7.96 -12.38 -0.17
N VAL A 76 -9.26 -12.56 -0.29
CA VAL A 76 -10.27 -12.13 0.69
C VAL A 76 -11.26 -13.28 0.92
N ASP A 77 -12.10 -13.16 1.94
CA ASP A 77 -13.21 -14.09 2.12
C ASP A 77 -14.22 -13.96 0.95
N PRO A 78 -14.97 -15.02 0.62
CA PRO A 78 -15.79 -15.06 -0.61
C PRO A 78 -17.05 -14.18 -0.55
N VAL A 79 -17.32 -13.48 0.57
CA VAL A 79 -18.48 -12.60 0.74
C VAL A 79 -18.12 -11.34 1.53
N CYS A 80 -18.93 -10.30 1.35
CA CYS A 80 -18.62 -8.94 1.80
C CYS A 80 -18.39 -8.79 3.32
N THR A 81 -19.26 -9.33 4.18
CA THR A 81 -19.11 -9.16 5.65
C THR A 81 -17.82 -9.77 6.19
N PRO A 82 -17.52 -11.06 5.95
CA PRO A 82 -16.27 -11.68 6.37
C PRO A 82 -15.02 -10.92 5.91
N SER A 83 -14.98 -10.52 4.64
CA SER A 83 -13.86 -9.75 4.07
C SER A 83 -13.67 -8.42 4.77
N ARG A 84 -14.76 -7.69 5.04
CA ARG A 84 -14.71 -6.41 5.77
C ARG A 84 -14.31 -6.62 7.23
N ALA A 85 -14.76 -7.70 7.87
CA ALA A 85 -14.41 -8.01 9.25
C ALA A 85 -12.91 -8.30 9.38
N ALA A 86 -12.37 -9.10 8.46
CA ALA A 86 -10.95 -9.37 8.40
C ALA A 86 -10.12 -8.13 8.10
N LEU A 87 -10.57 -7.29 7.16
CA LEU A 87 -9.90 -6.03 6.83
C LEU A 87 -9.88 -5.05 8.02
N MET A 88 -10.99 -4.96 8.78
CA MET A 88 -11.08 -4.05 9.92
C MET A 88 -10.31 -4.53 11.13
N THR A 89 -10.21 -5.84 11.37
CA THR A 89 -9.63 -6.38 12.61
C THR A 89 -8.23 -6.98 12.44
N GLY A 90 -7.83 -7.29 11.21
CA GLY A 90 -6.64 -8.10 10.94
C GLY A 90 -6.76 -9.56 11.40
N ARG A 91 -7.99 -10.05 11.62
CA ARG A 91 -8.26 -11.39 12.16
C ARG A 91 -9.25 -12.14 11.25
N TYR A 92 -9.14 -13.47 11.22
CA TYR A 92 -10.12 -14.29 10.50
C TYR A 92 -11.55 -14.03 10.98
N CYS A 93 -12.50 -13.92 10.04
CA CYS A 93 -13.91 -13.62 10.29
C CYS A 93 -14.56 -14.51 11.36
N THR A 94 -14.20 -15.80 11.40
CA THR A 94 -14.67 -16.76 12.40
C THR A 94 -14.25 -16.45 13.83
N ARG A 95 -13.14 -15.71 14.04
CA ARG A 95 -12.66 -15.28 15.36
C ARG A 95 -13.44 -14.09 15.90
N VAL A 96 -14.02 -13.28 15.02
CA VAL A 96 -14.59 -11.96 15.33
C VAL A 96 -16.12 -11.93 15.23
N GLY A 97 -16.74 -13.08 15.00
CA GLY A 97 -18.20 -13.26 14.99
C GLY A 97 -18.90 -12.92 13.66
N ALA A 98 -18.25 -12.17 12.77
CA ALA A 98 -18.80 -11.69 11.51
C ALA A 98 -18.44 -12.59 10.31
N TRP A 99 -18.99 -13.80 10.24
CA TRP A 99 -18.61 -14.82 9.25
C TRP A 99 -19.69 -15.19 8.22
N ALA A 100 -20.87 -14.56 8.27
CA ALA A 100 -21.86 -14.62 7.19
C ALA A 100 -22.49 -13.24 6.96
N VAL A 101 -23.32 -13.10 5.94
CA VAL A 101 -23.95 -11.82 5.54
C VAL A 101 -25.34 -11.61 6.12
N THR A 102 -25.91 -12.62 6.79
CA THR A 102 -27.27 -12.61 7.33
C THR A 102 -27.35 -13.38 8.66
N GLU A 103 -28.56 -13.46 9.23
CA GLU A 103 -28.88 -14.25 10.43
C GLU A 103 -28.16 -13.80 11.71
N GLY A 104 -27.78 -12.53 11.80
CA GLY A 104 -27.04 -11.98 12.94
C GLY A 104 -25.56 -12.39 12.95
N ARG A 105 -25.12 -13.16 11.96
CA ARG A 105 -23.71 -13.55 11.78
C ARG A 105 -22.93 -12.51 10.97
N GLN A 106 -23.59 -11.41 10.59
CA GLN A 106 -22.97 -10.23 9.98
C GLN A 106 -22.48 -9.19 11.01
N LEU A 107 -22.74 -9.43 12.30
CA LEU A 107 -22.43 -8.51 13.38
C LEU A 107 -20.97 -8.72 13.82
N LEU A 108 -20.15 -7.68 13.70
CA LEU A 108 -18.80 -7.70 14.29
C LEU A 108 -18.91 -7.64 15.81
N ASP A 109 -18.17 -8.49 16.52
CA ASP A 109 -18.13 -8.42 17.98
C ASP A 109 -17.66 -7.02 18.42
N PRO A 110 -18.47 -6.28 19.20
CA PRO A 110 -18.17 -4.88 19.56
C PRO A 110 -16.92 -4.72 20.44
N ARG A 111 -16.36 -5.83 20.95
CA ARG A 111 -15.10 -5.84 21.71
C ARG A 111 -13.86 -5.89 20.82
N GLU A 112 -14.04 -6.13 19.53
CA GLU A 112 -12.93 -6.19 18.59
C GLU A 112 -12.34 -4.82 18.35
N THR A 113 -11.01 -4.75 18.32
CA THR A 113 -10.30 -3.53 17.96
C THR A 113 -10.22 -3.43 16.44
N THR A 114 -10.74 -2.34 15.91
CA THR A 114 -10.69 -2.02 14.48
C THR A 114 -9.46 -1.20 14.13
N MET A 115 -9.03 -1.28 12.87
CA MET A 115 -7.98 -0.45 12.28
C MET A 115 -8.24 1.04 12.52
N ALA A 116 -9.51 1.48 12.45
CA ALA A 116 -9.87 2.87 12.76
C ALA A 116 -9.52 3.25 14.21
N GLN A 117 -9.79 2.39 15.19
CA GLN A 117 -9.42 2.65 16.59
C GLN A 117 -7.89 2.66 16.77
N VAL A 118 -7.15 1.80 16.06
CA VAL A 118 -5.68 1.81 16.07
C VAL A 118 -5.12 3.12 15.52
N PHE A 119 -5.65 3.60 14.38
CA PHE A 119 -5.26 4.89 13.82
C PHE A 119 -5.63 6.06 14.74
N ALA A 120 -6.84 6.07 15.29
CA ALA A 120 -7.29 7.10 16.23
C ALA A 120 -6.41 7.17 17.48
N GLY A 121 -6.06 6.02 18.06
CA GLY A 121 -5.12 5.93 19.18
C GLY A 121 -3.70 6.43 18.85
N SER A 122 -3.35 6.50 17.56
CA SER A 122 -2.08 7.02 17.05
C SER A 122 -2.16 8.48 16.60
N GLY A 123 -3.23 9.20 16.96
CA GLY A 123 -3.40 10.63 16.67
C GLY A 123 -4.01 10.95 15.29
N TYR A 124 -4.53 9.95 14.57
CA TYR A 124 -5.24 10.20 13.32
C TYR A 124 -6.71 10.57 13.56
N ARG A 125 -7.24 11.42 12.69
CA ARG A 125 -8.69 11.60 12.55
C ARG A 125 -9.22 10.54 11.59
N THR A 126 -10.15 9.71 12.04
CA THR A 126 -10.73 8.65 11.23
C THR A 126 -12.15 9.00 10.78
N GLY A 127 -12.49 8.60 9.56
CA GLY A 127 -13.83 8.74 9.00
C GLY A 127 -14.09 7.63 7.99
N MET A 128 -15.36 7.25 7.83
CA MET A 128 -15.79 6.21 6.91
C MET A 128 -16.93 6.74 6.05
N PHE A 129 -16.87 6.45 4.76
CA PHE A 129 -17.91 6.80 3.80
C PHE A 129 -18.24 5.56 2.97
N GLY A 130 -19.53 5.28 2.79
CA GLY A 130 -20.01 4.13 2.00
C GLY A 130 -20.46 2.95 2.86
N LYS A 131 -20.26 1.73 2.34
CA LYS A 131 -20.83 0.49 2.88
C LYS A 131 -20.07 -0.05 4.09
N TRP A 132 -20.77 -0.25 5.21
CA TRP A 132 -20.21 -0.83 6.44
C TRP A 132 -20.32 -2.35 6.46
N HIS A 133 -21.55 -2.86 6.56
CA HIS A 133 -21.90 -4.29 6.53
C HIS A 133 -21.22 -5.17 7.60
N LEU A 134 -20.99 -4.61 8.78
CA LEU A 134 -20.45 -5.28 9.98
C LEU A 134 -21.36 -5.12 11.21
N GLY A 135 -22.65 -4.97 10.98
CA GLY A 135 -23.60 -4.53 11.97
C GLY A 135 -24.77 -3.81 11.32
N ASP A 136 -25.83 -3.62 12.10
CA ASP A 136 -26.91 -2.72 11.73
C ASP A 136 -26.44 -1.27 11.95
N THR A 137 -26.86 -0.37 11.07
CA THR A 137 -26.65 1.08 11.18
C THR A 137 -27.72 1.74 12.04
#